data_AF-A0A0F9KJX1-F1
#
_entry.id   AF-A0A0F9KJX1-F1
#
_cell.length_a   1.000
_cell.length_b   1.000
_cell.length_c   1.000
_cell.angle_alpha   90.00
_cell.angle_beta   90.00
_cell.angle_gamma   90.00
#
_symmetry.space_group_name_H-M   'P 1'
#
loop_
_entity.id
_entity.type
_entity.pdbx_description
1 polymer ?
#
loop_
_entity_poly.entity_id
_entity_poly.type
_entity_poly.pdbx_seq_one_letter_code
_entity_poly.pdbx_strand_id
1 'polypeptide(L)'
;MTTDDIPVDDEGRSIPAYALYPVKAVAWATFFGSPLAGGIVMAINYGRLGRPGAKRNALLWSALATAALFTVIFLIPDDLSIPHSVFYIPQLAAMYAIAHSLQGPAIKLHRERGGSLASVWRAVGVGCVCGPFILGGMVGGAHVVDFNKPAAVLKFNHHGEVYYSGQAAKEDAQFLGETLTAKGIFGTSSGGSVYVKASSHKYTISFVLVEGAWGSYGETRGSHPVLVA
;
A
#
# COMPACT_ATOMS: atom_id res chain seq x y z
N MET A 1 37.25 22.14 -19.33
CA MET A 1 37.97 21.32 -18.34
C MET A 1 38.97 20.50 -19.14
N THR A 2 40.19 21.02 -19.24
CA THR A 2 41.34 20.39 -19.90
C THR A 2 41.79 19.18 -19.07
N THR A 3 42.23 18.12 -19.74
CA THR A 3 42.56 16.80 -19.14
C THR A 3 43.83 16.78 -18.29
N ASP A 4 44.49 17.92 -18.08
CA ASP A 4 45.85 17.99 -17.52
C ASP A 4 45.92 18.17 -16.00
N ASP A 5 44.81 18.39 -15.29
CA ASP A 5 44.81 18.64 -13.83
C ASP A 5 43.93 17.65 -13.03
N ILE A 6 43.97 16.35 -13.37
CA ILE A 6 43.34 15.35 -12.49
C ILE A 6 44.28 15.10 -11.31
N PRO A 7 43.85 15.30 -10.05
CA PRO A 7 44.66 14.97 -8.87
C PRO A 7 45.11 13.52 -8.93
N VAL A 8 46.39 13.30 -8.68
CA VAL A 8 47.04 12.00 -8.82
C VAL A 8 47.58 11.57 -7.45
N ASP A 9 47.42 10.30 -7.08
CA ASP A 9 48.02 9.76 -5.85
C ASP A 9 49.55 9.61 -5.98
N ASP A 10 50.22 9.26 -4.87
CA ASP A 10 51.68 9.06 -4.82
C ASP A 10 52.19 7.99 -5.80
N GLU A 11 51.30 7.16 -6.36
CA GLU A 11 51.57 6.12 -7.36
C GLU A 11 51.24 6.55 -8.80
N GLY A 12 50.86 7.81 -9.04
CA GLY A 12 50.55 8.28 -10.39
C GLY A 12 49.17 7.86 -10.91
N ARG A 13 48.25 7.41 -10.04
CA ARG A 13 46.86 7.05 -10.39
C ARG A 13 45.89 8.19 -10.14
N SER A 14 44.92 8.36 -11.03
CA SER A 14 43.87 9.38 -10.88
C SER A 14 42.98 9.13 -9.67
N ILE A 15 42.80 10.17 -8.85
CA ILE A 15 41.92 10.14 -7.69
C ILE A 15 40.46 10.19 -8.16
N PRO A 16 39.59 9.25 -7.73
CA PRO A 16 38.18 9.28 -8.13
C PRO A 16 37.47 10.56 -7.67
N ALA A 17 36.94 11.34 -8.61
CA ALA A 17 36.23 12.60 -8.35
C ALA A 17 34.81 12.44 -7.75
N TYR A 18 34.40 11.21 -7.40
CA TYR A 18 33.07 10.91 -6.87
C TYR A 18 33.14 10.23 -5.50
N ALA A 19 32.07 10.36 -4.72
CA ALA A 19 31.96 9.72 -3.42
C ALA A 19 31.18 8.40 -3.50
N LEU A 20 31.58 7.35 -2.79
CA LEU A 20 30.77 6.13 -2.65
C LEU A 20 30.08 6.07 -1.28
N TYR A 21 28.84 5.61 -1.22
CA TYR A 21 28.19 5.33 0.04
C TYR A 21 28.86 4.13 0.72
N PRO A 22 29.22 4.23 2.01
CA PRO A 22 29.78 3.10 2.75
C PRO A 22 28.72 2.01 2.98
N VAL A 23 29.16 0.77 3.24
CA VAL A 23 28.26 -0.38 3.49
C VAL A 23 27.20 -0.07 4.55
N LYS A 24 27.58 0.59 5.66
CA LYS A 24 26.64 1.00 6.72
C LYS A 24 25.54 1.95 6.25
N ALA A 25 25.78 2.76 5.22
CA ALA A 25 24.77 3.66 4.67
C ALA A 25 23.64 2.87 3.99
N VAL A 26 23.94 1.71 3.40
CA VAL A 26 22.93 0.81 2.83
C VAL A 26 22.01 0.28 3.92
N ALA A 27 22.58 -0.21 5.03
CA ALA A 27 21.79 -0.72 6.15
C ALA A 27 20.88 0.38 6.76
N TRP A 28 21.40 1.59 6.94
CA TRP A 28 20.61 2.71 7.44
C TRP A 28 19.50 3.13 6.48
N ALA A 29 19.74 3.13 5.16
CA ALA A 29 18.69 3.37 4.19
C ALA A 29 17.59 2.29 4.26
N THR A 30 17.99 1.02 4.36
CA THR A 30 17.06 -0.11 4.52
C THR A 30 16.19 0.03 5.76
N PHE A 31 16.79 0.44 6.88
CA PHE A 31 16.07 0.63 8.13
C PHE A 31 14.91 1.62 8.01
N PHE A 32 15.13 2.74 7.32
CA PHE A 32 14.11 3.78 7.19
C PHE A 32 13.17 3.59 6.00
N GLY A 33 13.52 2.76 5.01
CA GLY A 33 12.78 2.70 3.74
C GLY A 33 12.71 1.34 3.05
N SER A 34 12.90 0.24 3.78
CA SER A 34 12.86 -1.16 3.29
C SER A 34 14.05 -1.55 2.38
N PRO A 35 14.16 -2.82 1.94
CA PRO A 35 15.22 -3.25 1.05
C PRO A 35 15.34 -2.40 -0.22
N LEU A 36 14.22 -1.82 -0.69
CA LEU A 36 14.19 -0.88 -1.82
C LEU A 36 15.10 0.33 -1.60
N ALA A 37 15.05 0.97 -0.43
CA ALA A 37 15.90 2.11 -0.13
C ALA A 37 17.39 1.73 -0.11
N GLY A 38 17.73 0.59 0.51
CA GLY A 38 19.09 0.06 0.47
C GLY A 38 19.55 -0.25 -0.96
N GLY A 39 18.67 -0.83 -1.77
CA GLY A 39 18.93 -1.11 -3.19
C GLY A 39 19.14 0.15 -4.03
N ILE A 40 18.41 1.23 -3.76
CA ILE A 40 18.63 2.54 -4.41
C ILE A 40 20.02 3.08 -4.05
N VAL A 41 20.43 3.02 -2.78
CA VAL A 41 21.77 3.44 -2.36
C VAL A 41 22.86 2.60 -3.04
N MET A 42 22.67 1.28 -3.11
CA MET A 42 23.55 0.40 -3.87
C MET A 42 23.58 0.74 -5.36
N ALA A 43 22.44 1.07 -5.96
CA ALA A 43 22.32 1.45 -7.37
C ALA A 43 23.05 2.76 -7.67
N ILE A 44 23.04 3.73 -6.75
CA ILE A 44 23.84 4.96 -6.86
C ILE A 44 25.33 4.63 -6.89
N ASN A 45 25.79 3.76 -5.98
CA ASN A 45 27.19 3.30 -5.99
C ASN A 45 27.56 2.61 -7.30
N TYR A 46 26.72 1.69 -7.80
CA TYR A 46 26.98 1.03 -9.10
C TYR A 46 26.98 2.01 -10.26
N GLY A 47 26.14 3.04 -10.25
CA GLY A 47 26.17 4.12 -11.24
C GLY A 47 27.50 4.87 -11.23
N ARG A 48 28.00 5.23 -10.04
CA ARG A 48 29.29 5.92 -9.86
C ARG A 48 30.49 5.05 -10.23
N LEU A 49 30.38 3.74 -10.03
CA LEU A 49 31.36 2.74 -10.45
C LEU A 49 31.28 2.37 -11.95
N GLY A 50 30.39 2.99 -12.73
CA GLY A 50 30.23 2.69 -14.16
C GLY A 50 29.66 1.30 -14.45
N ARG A 51 28.88 0.71 -13.54
CA ARG A 51 28.32 -0.65 -13.64
C ARG A 51 26.79 -0.61 -13.87
N PRO A 52 26.31 -0.28 -15.08
CA PRO A 52 24.88 -0.07 -15.35
C PRO A 52 24.02 -1.33 -15.18
N GLY A 53 24.57 -2.51 -15.53
CA GLY A 53 23.87 -3.79 -15.32
C GLY A 53 23.63 -4.07 -13.83
N ALA A 54 24.65 -3.91 -13.00
CA ALA A 54 24.53 -4.07 -11.54
C ALA A 54 23.60 -3.01 -10.92
N LYS A 55 23.63 -1.76 -11.41
CA LYS A 55 22.68 -0.72 -11.02
C LYS A 55 21.23 -1.14 -11.25
N ARG A 56 20.91 -1.61 -12.46
CA ARG A 56 19.56 -2.10 -12.80
C ARG A 56 19.17 -3.29 -11.93
N ASN A 57 20.06 -4.26 -11.77
CA ASN A 57 19.81 -5.44 -10.95
C ASN A 57 19.56 -5.07 -9.48
N ALA A 58 20.31 -4.12 -8.92
CA ALA A 58 20.10 -3.65 -7.55
C ALA A 58 18.70 -3.05 -7.37
N LEU A 59 18.23 -2.23 -8.31
CA LEU A 59 16.88 -1.68 -8.28
C LEU A 59 15.81 -2.76 -8.44
N LEU A 60 15.95 -3.65 -9.42
CA LEU A 60 14.97 -4.71 -9.68
C LEU A 60 14.86 -5.67 -8.49
N TRP A 61 15.97 -6.21 -8.00
CA TRP A 61 15.95 -7.20 -6.92
C TRP A 61 15.51 -6.61 -5.59
N SER A 62 15.85 -5.35 -5.30
CA SER A 62 15.38 -4.70 -4.07
C SER A 62 13.89 -4.36 -4.10
N ALA A 63 13.36 -3.97 -5.26
CA ALA A 63 11.92 -3.81 -5.45
C ALA A 63 11.17 -5.13 -5.28
N LEU A 64 11.66 -6.21 -5.93
CA LEU A 64 11.09 -7.55 -5.78
C LEU A 64 11.17 -8.06 -4.35
N ALA A 65 12.30 -7.88 -3.65
CA ALA A 65 12.46 -8.28 -2.26
C ALA A 65 11.49 -7.51 -1.33
N THR A 66 11.28 -6.22 -1.60
CA THR A 66 10.32 -5.40 -0.85
C THR A 66 8.90 -5.90 -1.08
N ALA A 67 8.50 -6.12 -2.35
CA ALA A 67 7.19 -6.66 -2.68
C ALA A 67 6.97 -8.04 -2.04
N ALA A 68 7.94 -8.94 -2.15
CA ALA A 68 7.87 -10.26 -1.54
C ALA A 68 7.73 -10.21 -0.02
N LEU A 69 8.49 -9.33 0.66
CA LEU A 69 8.39 -9.12 2.10
C LEU A 69 6.97 -8.70 2.50
N PHE A 70 6.39 -7.71 1.80
CA PHE A 70 5.02 -7.28 2.08
C PHE A 70 3.99 -8.35 1.74
N THR A 71 4.14 -9.07 0.63
CA THR A 71 3.27 -10.21 0.31
C THR A 71 3.27 -11.24 1.43
N VAL A 72 4.44 -11.60 1.96
CA VAL A 72 4.52 -12.52 3.11
C VAL A 72 3.81 -11.92 4.33
N ILE A 73 4.04 -10.65 4.65
CA ILE A 73 3.37 -9.98 5.77
C ILE A 73 1.85 -9.99 5.61
N PHE A 74 1.33 -9.73 4.42
CA PHE A 74 -0.12 -9.75 4.13
C PHE A 74 -0.74 -11.14 4.12
N LEU A 75 0.05 -12.18 3.87
CA LEU A 75 -0.42 -13.58 3.90
C LEU A 75 -0.45 -14.17 5.32
N ILE A 76 0.14 -13.49 6.31
CA ILE A 76 0.17 -13.95 7.69
C ILE A 76 -1.17 -13.63 8.36
N PRO A 77 -1.87 -14.63 8.89
CA PRO A 77 -3.08 -14.42 9.68
C PRO A 77 -2.87 -13.56 10.94
N ASP A 78 -3.83 -12.69 11.25
CA ASP A 78 -3.77 -11.76 12.38
C ASP A 78 -3.77 -12.44 13.76
N ASP A 79 -4.17 -13.72 13.84
CA ASP A 79 -4.22 -14.51 15.08
C ASP A 79 -2.84 -15.07 15.51
N LEU A 80 -1.85 -15.03 14.61
CA LEU A 80 -0.47 -15.42 14.93
C LEU A 80 0.27 -14.26 15.61
N SER A 81 0.62 -14.44 16.88
CA SER A 81 1.41 -13.49 17.67
C SER A 81 2.91 -13.51 17.32
N ILE A 82 3.25 -13.17 16.07
CA ILE A 82 4.62 -13.11 15.60
C ILE A 82 5.28 -11.79 16.04
N PRO A 83 6.40 -11.81 16.76
CA PRO A 83 7.13 -10.60 17.10
C PRO A 83 7.56 -9.83 15.85
N HIS A 84 7.28 -8.52 15.79
CA HIS A 84 7.62 -7.69 14.62
C HIS A 84 9.12 -7.70 14.28
N SER A 85 9.99 -7.96 15.26
CA SER A 85 11.44 -8.06 15.06
C SER A 85 11.84 -9.12 14.02
N VAL A 86 11.02 -10.16 13.84
CA VAL A 86 11.24 -11.23 12.83
C VAL A 86 11.23 -10.68 11.40
N PHE A 87 10.51 -9.59 11.13
CA PHE A 87 10.49 -8.96 9.81
C PHE A 87 11.52 -7.84 9.65
N TYR A 88 11.91 -7.18 10.75
CA TYR A 88 12.84 -6.05 10.71
C TYR A 88 14.31 -6.47 10.73
N ILE A 89 14.70 -7.39 11.62
CA ILE A 89 16.13 -7.71 11.82
C ILE A 89 16.73 -8.47 10.62
N PRO A 90 16.08 -9.52 10.08
CA PRO A 90 16.68 -10.30 8.99
C PRO A 90 16.93 -9.48 7.73
N GLN A 91 16.02 -8.57 7.34
CA GLN A 91 16.22 -7.74 6.15
C GLN A 91 17.42 -6.78 6.31
N LEU A 92 17.66 -6.26 7.52
CA LEU A 92 18.80 -5.37 7.80
C LEU A 92 20.11 -6.14 7.71
N ALA A 93 20.16 -7.30 8.36
CA ALA A 93 21.31 -8.19 8.32
C ALA A 93 21.60 -8.64 6.88
N ALA A 94 20.57 -9.05 6.14
CA ALA A 94 20.68 -9.45 4.74
C ALA A 94 21.19 -8.32 3.86
N MET A 95 20.61 -7.11 3.95
CA MET A 95 21.05 -5.97 3.14
C MET A 95 22.46 -5.51 3.50
N TYR A 96 22.85 -5.55 4.77
CA TYR A 96 24.23 -5.29 5.18
C TYR A 96 25.18 -6.33 4.58
N ALA A 97 24.85 -7.62 4.69
CA ALA A 97 25.67 -8.71 4.17
C ALA A 97 25.81 -8.64 2.64
N ILE A 98 24.72 -8.36 1.93
CA ILE A 98 24.69 -8.19 0.47
C ILE A 98 25.54 -6.98 0.05
N ALA A 99 25.39 -5.83 0.72
CA ALA A 99 26.20 -4.65 0.43
C ALA A 99 27.68 -4.88 0.72
N HIS A 100 27.99 -5.56 1.83
CA HIS A 100 29.34 -5.90 2.21
C HIS A 100 29.99 -6.85 1.19
N SER A 101 29.29 -7.90 0.77
CA SER A 101 29.82 -8.88 -0.19
C SER A 101 29.96 -8.32 -1.60
N LEU A 102 28.96 -7.56 -2.08
CA LEU A 102 28.91 -7.10 -3.47
C LEU A 102 29.60 -5.76 -3.72
N GLN A 103 29.73 -4.89 -2.71
CA GLN A 103 30.32 -3.54 -2.86
C GLN A 103 31.51 -3.29 -1.93
N GLY A 104 31.71 -4.10 -0.88
CA GLY A 104 32.80 -3.92 0.09
C GLY A 104 34.19 -3.79 -0.54
N PRO A 105 34.63 -4.72 -1.41
CA PRO A 105 35.95 -4.64 -2.04
C PRO A 105 36.14 -3.38 -2.89
N ALA A 106 35.11 -2.99 -3.66
CA ALA A 106 35.16 -1.79 -4.50
C ALA A 106 35.19 -0.50 -3.66
N ILE A 107 34.43 -0.45 -2.57
CA ILE A 107 34.43 0.68 -1.63
C ILE A 107 35.79 0.81 -0.92
N LYS A 108 36.40 -0.32 -0.54
CA LYS A 108 37.72 -0.34 0.09
C LYS A 108 38.79 0.18 -0.87
N LEU A 109 38.84 -0.34 -2.09
CA LEU A 109 39.77 0.11 -3.14
C LEU A 109 39.57 1.60 -3.48
N HIS A 110 38.32 2.05 -3.57
CA HIS A 110 37.99 3.46 -3.78
C HIS A 110 38.59 4.35 -2.71
N ARG A 111 38.48 3.95 -1.44
CA ARG A 111 39.04 4.68 -0.30
C ARG A 111 40.57 4.65 -0.27
N GLU A 112 41.18 3.51 -0.61
CA GLU A 112 42.64 3.34 -0.68
C GLU A 112 43.26 4.24 -1.76
N ARG A 113 42.54 4.48 -2.87
CA ARG A 113 42.93 5.42 -3.93
C ARG A 113 42.62 6.90 -3.62
N GLY A 114 42.42 7.25 -2.35
CA GLY A 114 42.08 8.61 -1.92
C GLY A 114 40.64 9.05 -2.23
N GLY A 115 39.78 8.16 -2.71
CA GLY A 115 38.38 8.45 -3.00
C GLY A 115 37.55 8.72 -1.73
N SER A 116 36.67 9.71 -1.80
CA SER A 116 35.82 10.11 -0.66
C SER A 116 34.62 9.16 -0.45
N LEU A 117 34.10 9.13 0.79
CA LEU A 117 32.87 8.42 1.13
C LEU A 117 31.71 9.39 1.35
N ALA A 118 30.54 9.04 0.83
CA ALA A 118 29.34 9.84 0.97
C ALA A 118 28.75 9.73 2.40
N SER A 119 28.07 10.80 2.83
CA SER A 119 27.44 10.88 4.15
C SER A 119 26.32 9.85 4.32
N VAL A 120 26.33 9.15 5.46
CA VAL A 120 25.28 8.20 5.85
C VAL A 120 23.91 8.89 5.97
N TRP A 121 23.87 10.15 6.42
CA TRP A 121 22.61 10.90 6.56
C TRP A 121 21.90 11.13 5.23
N ARG A 122 22.65 11.24 4.12
CA ARG A 122 22.06 11.34 2.78
C ARG A 122 21.37 10.03 2.38
N ALA A 123 21.92 8.89 2.81
CA ALA A 123 21.30 7.59 2.59
C ALA A 123 20.08 7.35 3.49
N VAL A 124 20.13 7.81 4.75
CA VAL A 124 18.95 7.86 5.63
C VAL A 124 17.83 8.67 4.97
N GLY A 125 18.16 9.82 4.39
CA GLY A 125 17.18 10.63 3.64
C GLY A 125 16.50 9.86 2.50
N VAL A 126 17.22 9.00 1.77
CA VAL A 126 16.62 8.10 0.77
C VAL A 126 15.60 7.17 1.43
N GLY A 127 15.96 6.56 2.56
CA GLY A 127 15.06 5.71 3.34
C GLY A 127 13.81 6.47 3.80
N CYS A 128 13.96 7.66 4.38
CA CYS A 128 12.87 8.51 4.83
C CYS A 128 11.95 9.01 3.70
N VAL A 129 12.39 8.96 2.44
CA VAL A 129 11.52 9.21 1.29
C VAL A 129 10.81 7.91 0.89
N CYS A 130 11.55 6.81 0.71
CA CYS A 130 10.99 5.52 0.31
C CYS A 130 9.94 4.99 1.30
N GLY A 131 10.19 5.09 2.60
CA GLY A 131 9.29 4.60 3.65
C GLY A 131 7.87 5.16 3.51
N PRO A 132 7.68 6.49 3.54
CA PRO A 132 6.37 7.11 3.30
C PRO A 132 5.72 6.78 1.96
N PHE A 133 6.51 6.67 0.87
CA PHE A 133 5.94 6.25 -0.43
C PHE A 133 5.40 4.82 -0.39
N ILE A 134 6.12 3.90 0.26
CA ILE A 134 5.69 2.52 0.46
C ILE A 134 4.43 2.48 1.34
N LEU A 135 4.46 3.15 2.50
CA LEU A 135 3.34 3.20 3.43
C LEU A 135 2.09 3.84 2.78
N GLY A 136 2.26 4.96 2.08
CA GLY A 136 1.20 5.63 1.35
C GLY A 136 0.61 4.76 0.25
N GLY A 137 1.45 4.00 -0.46
CA GLY A 137 1.00 3.00 -1.44
C GLY A 137 0.18 1.89 -0.80
N MET A 138 0.59 1.37 0.37
CA MET A 138 -0.15 0.33 1.10
C MET A 138 -1.50 0.83 1.61
N VAL A 139 -1.52 1.97 2.31
CA VAL A 139 -2.74 2.56 2.87
C VAL A 139 -3.69 2.98 1.74
N GLY A 140 -3.17 3.63 0.70
CA GLY A 140 -3.94 4.00 -0.47
C GLY A 140 -4.52 2.77 -1.19
N GLY A 141 -3.73 1.72 -1.38
CA GLY A 141 -4.18 0.46 -1.98
C GLY A 141 -5.31 -0.20 -1.19
N ALA A 142 -5.18 -0.28 0.14
CA ALA A 142 -6.22 -0.82 1.01
C ALA A 142 -7.53 -0.04 0.89
N HIS A 143 -7.45 1.30 0.92
CA HIS A 143 -8.63 2.14 0.73
C HIS A 143 -9.27 1.98 -0.64
N VAL A 144 -8.49 1.88 -1.73
CA VAL A 144 -9.04 1.64 -3.09
C VAL A 144 -9.82 0.32 -3.15
N VAL A 145 -9.33 -0.72 -2.49
CA VAL A 145 -10.04 -2.00 -2.39
C VAL A 145 -11.35 -1.82 -1.64
N ASP A 146 -11.34 -1.13 -0.49
CA ASP A 146 -12.55 -0.89 0.30
C ASP A 146 -13.57 0.01 -0.42
N PHE A 147 -13.13 1.03 -1.15
CA PHE A 147 -14.00 1.90 -1.95
C PHE A 147 -14.67 1.15 -3.11
N ASN A 148 -14.00 0.13 -3.65
CA ASN A 148 -14.51 -0.67 -4.78
C ASN A 148 -15.25 -1.94 -4.35
N LYS A 149 -15.35 -2.25 -3.05
CA LYS A 149 -16.14 -3.40 -2.58
C LYS A 149 -17.62 -3.14 -2.92
N PRO A 150 -18.24 -3.95 -3.82
CA PRO A 150 -19.67 -3.82 -4.07
C PRO A 150 -20.42 -4.11 -2.77
N ALA A 151 -21.53 -3.42 -2.55
CA ALA A 151 -22.40 -3.74 -1.42
C ALA A 151 -22.84 -5.20 -1.54
N ALA A 152 -22.70 -5.95 -0.45
CA ALA A 152 -23.10 -7.34 -0.40
C ALA A 152 -24.63 -7.41 -0.48
N VAL A 153 -25.18 -8.37 -1.25
CA VAL A 153 -26.62 -8.41 -1.55
C VAL A 153 -27.25 -9.65 -0.94
N LEU A 154 -28.29 -9.48 -0.14
CA LEU A 154 -29.23 -10.53 0.24
C LEU A 154 -30.46 -10.46 -0.66
N LYS A 155 -30.77 -11.58 -1.29
CA LYS A 155 -31.96 -11.72 -2.14
C LYS A 155 -33.08 -12.37 -1.34
N PHE A 156 -34.26 -11.76 -1.38
CA PHE A 156 -35.48 -12.24 -0.78
C PHE A 156 -36.47 -12.64 -1.88
N ASN A 157 -37.45 -13.48 -1.53
CA ASN A 157 -38.51 -13.86 -2.47
C ASN A 157 -39.28 -12.62 -2.96
N HIS A 158 -39.84 -12.69 -4.17
CA HIS A 158 -40.60 -11.61 -4.82
C HIS A 158 -39.80 -10.35 -5.21
N HIS A 159 -38.54 -10.50 -5.65
CA HIS A 159 -37.70 -9.40 -6.17
C HIS A 159 -37.23 -8.36 -5.11
N GLY A 160 -37.26 -8.71 -3.82
CA GLY A 160 -36.64 -7.90 -2.78
C GLY A 160 -35.12 -8.10 -2.72
N GLU A 161 -34.34 -7.02 -2.79
CA GLU A 161 -32.88 -7.06 -2.63
C GLU A 161 -32.43 -6.12 -1.52
N VAL A 162 -31.68 -6.61 -0.54
CA VAL A 162 -31.06 -5.81 0.51
C VAL A 162 -29.56 -5.78 0.31
N TYR A 163 -29.05 -4.62 -0.11
CA TYR A 163 -27.65 -4.30 -0.24
C TYR A 163 -27.12 -3.80 1.10
N TYR A 164 -26.07 -4.42 1.64
CA TYR A 164 -25.44 -3.99 2.89
C TYR A 164 -23.95 -3.71 2.69
N SER A 165 -23.45 -2.66 3.35
CA SER A 165 -22.06 -2.21 3.23
C SER A 165 -21.59 -1.48 4.50
N GLY A 166 -20.27 -1.30 4.64
CA GLY A 166 -19.68 -0.69 5.83
C GLY A 166 -19.63 -1.67 7.00
N GLN A 167 -20.10 -1.23 8.18
CA GLN A 167 -20.15 -2.05 9.40
C GLN A 167 -21.47 -2.82 9.58
N ALA A 168 -22.35 -2.82 8.57
CA ALA A 168 -23.65 -3.47 8.68
C ALA A 168 -23.46 -4.99 8.74
N ALA A 169 -23.95 -5.64 9.80
CA ALA A 169 -23.87 -7.08 9.94
C ALA A 169 -24.84 -7.75 8.96
N LYS A 170 -24.51 -8.97 8.52
CA LYS A 170 -25.38 -9.75 7.62
C LYS A 170 -26.71 -10.04 8.31
N GLU A 171 -26.68 -10.26 9.61
CA GLU A 171 -27.82 -10.50 10.49
C GLU A 171 -28.79 -9.31 10.49
N ASP A 172 -28.26 -8.08 10.50
CA ASP A 172 -29.08 -6.85 10.44
C ASP A 172 -29.75 -6.70 9.08
N ALA A 173 -29.01 -6.97 8.01
CA ALA A 173 -29.54 -6.95 6.65
C ALA A 173 -30.59 -8.05 6.44
N GLN A 174 -30.40 -9.21 7.07
CA GLN A 174 -31.35 -10.32 7.06
C GLN A 174 -32.64 -9.96 7.82
N PHE A 175 -32.51 -9.48 9.05
CA PHE A 175 -33.65 -9.05 9.87
C PHE A 175 -34.45 -7.93 9.19
N LEU A 176 -33.77 -6.96 8.57
CA LEU A 176 -34.43 -5.91 7.82
C LEU A 176 -35.19 -6.49 6.62
N GLY A 177 -34.57 -7.38 5.85
CA GLY A 177 -35.23 -7.96 4.68
C GLY A 177 -36.43 -8.84 5.03
N GLU A 178 -36.36 -9.63 6.10
CA GLU A 178 -37.48 -10.40 6.64
C GLU A 178 -38.61 -9.47 7.12
N THR A 179 -38.27 -8.40 7.83
CA THR A 179 -39.25 -7.41 8.30
C THR A 179 -39.97 -6.70 7.15
N LEU A 180 -39.24 -6.32 6.10
CA LEU A 180 -39.80 -5.70 4.90
C LEU A 180 -40.68 -6.67 4.11
N THR A 181 -40.30 -7.94 4.06
CA THR A 181 -41.11 -9.01 3.45
C THR A 181 -42.41 -9.20 4.23
N ALA A 182 -42.34 -9.32 5.56
CA ALA A 182 -43.50 -9.50 6.43
C ALA A 182 -44.49 -8.33 6.36
N LYS A 183 -43.99 -7.10 6.13
CA LYS A 183 -44.80 -5.90 5.91
C LYS A 183 -45.36 -5.76 4.49
N GLY A 184 -45.07 -6.70 3.59
CA GLY A 184 -45.54 -6.70 2.21
C GLY A 184 -44.83 -5.70 1.29
N ILE A 185 -43.74 -5.06 1.75
CA ILE A 185 -43.02 -4.03 0.99
C ILE A 185 -42.26 -4.64 -0.19
N PHE A 186 -41.71 -5.85 -0.04
CA PHE A 186 -41.13 -6.63 -1.15
C PHE A 186 -42.17 -7.47 -1.91
N GLY A 187 -43.47 -7.34 -1.61
CA GLY A 187 -44.53 -8.19 -2.17
C GLY A 187 -45.27 -7.60 -3.37
N THR A 188 -44.98 -6.35 -3.78
CA THR A 188 -45.63 -5.72 -4.94
C THR A 188 -44.83 -5.99 -6.22
N SER A 189 -45.56 -6.19 -7.33
CA SER A 189 -45.06 -6.59 -8.67
C SER A 189 -43.94 -5.75 -9.30
N SER A 190 -43.52 -4.66 -8.64
CA SER A 190 -42.41 -3.79 -9.00
C SER A 190 -41.34 -3.88 -7.91
N GLY A 191 -40.38 -4.81 -8.10
CA GLY A 191 -39.31 -5.08 -7.13
C GLY A 191 -38.64 -3.83 -6.56
N GLY A 192 -38.40 -3.83 -5.24
CA GLY A 192 -37.73 -2.76 -4.52
C GLY A 192 -36.36 -3.20 -4.03
N SER A 193 -35.36 -2.33 -4.16
CA SER A 193 -34.04 -2.57 -3.57
C SER A 193 -33.81 -1.62 -2.40
N VAL A 194 -33.21 -2.14 -1.33
CA VAL A 194 -32.92 -1.38 -0.11
C VAL A 194 -31.43 -1.44 0.15
N TYR A 195 -30.82 -0.27 0.33
CA TYR A 195 -29.42 -0.13 0.68
C TYR A 195 -29.31 0.25 2.15
N VAL A 196 -28.58 -0.57 2.90
CA VAL A 196 -28.24 -0.33 4.30
C VAL A 196 -26.76 -0.05 4.41
N LYS A 197 -26.42 1.10 4.97
CA LYS A 197 -25.05 1.45 5.32
C LYS A 197 -24.98 1.78 6.79
N ALA A 198 -24.21 1.00 7.53
CA ALA A 198 -23.91 1.29 8.92
C ALA A 198 -22.52 1.93 9.04
N SER A 199 -22.45 2.97 9.87
CA SER A 199 -21.23 3.61 10.34
C SER A 199 -21.26 3.65 11.87
N SER A 200 -20.13 3.92 12.51
CA SER A 200 -19.95 3.79 13.97
C SER A 200 -20.98 4.54 14.83
N HIS A 201 -21.66 5.55 14.29
CA HIS A 201 -22.67 6.33 15.02
C HIS A 201 -23.97 6.56 14.23
N LYS A 202 -24.13 5.99 13.03
CA LYS A 202 -25.29 6.27 12.16
C LYS A 202 -25.65 5.07 11.29
N TYR A 203 -26.95 4.79 11.20
CA TYR A 203 -27.53 3.89 10.21
C TYR A 203 -28.20 4.72 9.12
N THR A 204 -27.85 4.46 7.86
CA THR A 204 -28.53 5.04 6.70
C THR A 204 -29.21 3.91 5.95
N ILE A 205 -30.54 4.01 5.82
CA ILE A 205 -31.36 3.08 5.05
C ILE A 205 -31.93 3.87 3.87
N SER A 206 -31.57 3.47 2.66
CA SER A 206 -32.04 4.09 1.42
C SER A 206 -32.91 3.11 0.66
N PHE A 207 -34.09 3.54 0.24
CA PHE A 207 -35.02 2.74 -0.55
C PHE A 207 -34.94 3.20 -2.00
N VAL A 208 -34.73 2.26 -2.93
CA VAL A 208 -34.87 2.48 -4.37
C VAL A 208 -36.12 1.72 -4.80
N LEU A 209 -37.18 2.48 -5.03
CA LEU A 209 -38.49 1.97 -5.43
C LEU A 209 -38.70 2.28 -6.90
N VAL A 210 -39.16 1.30 -7.66
CA VAL A 210 -39.65 1.51 -9.02
C VAL A 210 -40.96 2.29 -8.94
N GLU A 211 -41.14 3.25 -9.84
CA GLU A 211 -42.32 4.10 -9.92
C GLU A 211 -43.61 3.25 -9.94
N GLY A 212 -44.58 3.57 -9.06
CA GLY A 212 -45.82 2.80 -8.88
C GLY A 212 -45.85 1.79 -7.72
N ALA A 213 -44.73 1.54 -7.02
CA ALA A 213 -44.68 0.64 -5.86
C ALA A 213 -45.60 1.04 -4.68
N TRP A 214 -46.01 2.31 -4.62
CA TRP A 214 -46.89 2.86 -3.57
C TRP A 214 -48.34 3.09 -4.03
N GLY A 215 -48.76 2.52 -5.15
CA GLY A 215 -50.08 2.75 -5.74
C GLY A 215 -51.28 2.17 -4.98
N SER A 216 -51.11 1.31 -3.98
CA SER A 216 -52.24 0.54 -3.41
C SER A 216 -52.57 0.77 -1.92
N TYR A 217 -51.89 1.69 -1.22
CA TYR A 217 -52.19 1.99 0.19
C TYR A 217 -53.10 3.22 0.42
N GLY A 218 -53.71 3.77 -0.64
CA GLY A 218 -54.46 5.03 -0.58
C GLY A 218 -55.85 5.04 -1.21
N GLU A 219 -56.34 3.93 -1.78
CA GLU A 219 -57.65 3.93 -2.46
C GLU A 219 -58.80 3.50 -1.53
N THR A 220 -58.92 4.11 -0.35
CA THR A 220 -60.21 4.22 0.36
C THR A 220 -60.22 5.39 1.35
N ARG A 221 -60.28 6.62 0.80
CA ARG A 221 -61.11 7.77 1.23
C ARG A 221 -60.37 9.10 1.02
N GLY A 222 -60.99 9.95 0.20
CA GLY A 222 -60.97 11.41 0.38
C GLY A 222 -59.72 12.11 -0.13
N SER A 223 -59.80 12.59 -1.36
CA SER A 223 -58.86 13.51 -2.00
C SER A 223 -58.68 14.81 -1.21
N HIS A 224 -57.47 15.08 -0.70
CA HIS A 224 -56.90 16.43 -0.61
C HIS A 224 -55.37 16.36 -0.79
N PRO A 225 -54.77 17.19 -1.66
CA PRO A 225 -53.33 17.18 -1.88
C PRO A 225 -52.63 17.93 -0.74
N VAL A 226 -51.67 17.27 -0.09
CA VAL A 226 -50.68 17.96 0.76
C VAL A 226 -49.41 18.11 -0.06
N LEU A 227 -49.15 19.34 -0.49
CA LEU A 227 -47.87 19.80 -1.01
C LEU A 227 -46.78 19.62 0.06
N VAL A 228 -45.71 18.93 -0.31
CA VAL A 228 -44.47 18.87 0.47
C VAL A 228 -43.60 20.03 0.03
N ALA A 229 -43.23 20.89 0.98
CA ALA A 229 -42.13 21.85 0.87
C ALA A 229 -40.83 21.20 1.37
#